data_AF-A0A3L7JWB5-F1
#
_entry.id   AF-A0A3L7JWB5-F1
#
_cell.length_a   1.000
_cell.length_b   1.000
_cell.length_c   1.000
_cell.angle_alpha   90.00
_cell.angle_beta   90.00
_cell.angle_gamma   90.00
#
_symmetry.space_group_name_H-M   'P 1'
#
loop_
_entity.id
_entity.type
_entity.pdbx_description
1 polymer ?
#
loop_
_entity_poly.entity_id
_entity_poly.type
_entity_poly.pdbx_seq_one_letter_code
_entity_poly.pdbx_strand_id
1 'polypeptide(L)'
;MKKIIMIVLCIIFILISGCFSICLYTSIKLSKVKSNILKKNPEVHEVVSINSSGQWGEWFSYYSAVVEIDGSKFRVWPSEDGDISDYKERINE
;
A
#
# COMPACT_ATOMS: atom_id res chain seq x y z
N MET A 1 17.34 32.06 -23.73
CA MET A 1 17.81 31.24 -22.58
C MET A 1 16.85 31.27 -21.39
N LYS A 2 16.53 32.45 -20.79
CA LYS A 2 15.61 32.54 -19.63
C LYS A 2 14.24 31.85 -19.81
N LYS A 3 13.62 32.00 -20.99
CA LYS A 3 12.34 31.34 -21.34
C LYS A 3 12.44 29.81 -21.39
N ILE A 4 13.57 29.28 -21.88
CA ILE A 4 13.82 27.83 -21.97
C ILE A 4 14.04 27.26 -20.56
N ILE A 5 14.81 27.95 -19.72
CA ILE A 5 15.03 27.57 -18.32
C ILE A 5 13.70 27.50 -17.56
N MET A 6 12.81 28.48 -17.75
CA MET A 6 11.48 28.48 -17.14
C MET A 6 10.63 27.28 -17.58
N ILE A 7 10.62 26.95 -18.87
CA ILE A 7 9.88 25.79 -19.40
C ILE A 7 10.40 24.49 -18.78
N VAL A 8 11.72 24.31 -18.71
CA VAL A 8 12.34 23.12 -18.10
C VAL A 8 11.96 22.98 -16.62
N LEU A 9 11.99 24.08 -15.87
CA LEU A 9 11.58 24.08 -14.46
C LEU A 9 10.10 23.71 -14.28
N CYS A 10 9.21 24.21 -15.15
CA CYS A 10 7.80 23.83 -15.12
C CYS A 10 7.59 22.33 -15.36
N ILE A 11 8.32 21.73 -16.32
CA ILE A 11 8.22 20.29 -16.60
C ILE A 11 8.67 19.47 -15.38
N ILE A 12 9.81 19.83 -14.79
CA ILE A 12 10.32 19.16 -13.59
C ILE A 12 9.32 19.26 -12.44
N PHE A 13 8.72 20.44 -12.25
CA PHE A 13 7.72 20.66 -11.20
C PHE A 13 6.47 19.78 -11.41
N ILE A 14 5.98 19.67 -12.65
CA ILE A 14 4.84 18.81 -12.98
C ILE A 14 5.16 17.33 -12.69
N LEU A 15 6.37 16.87 -13.06
CA LEU A 15 6.80 15.48 -12.79
C LEU A 15 6.88 15.20 -11.29
N ILE A 16 7.49 16.11 -10.50
CA ILE A 16 7.59 15.96 -9.05
C ILE A 16 6.20 15.96 -8.41
N SER A 17 5.34 16.89 -8.79
CA SER A 17 3.97 16.97 -8.27
C SER A 17 3.18 15.70 -8.59
N GLY A 18 3.29 15.18 -9.82
CA GLY A 18 2.63 13.96 -10.23
C GLY A 18 3.09 12.75 -9.43
N CYS A 19 4.40 12.55 -9.29
CA CYS A 19 4.95 11.47 -8.46
C CYS A 19 4.51 11.59 -7.01
N PHE A 20 4.51 12.80 -6.45
CA PHE A 20 4.10 13.04 -5.07
C PHE A 20 2.62 12.70 -4.84
N SER A 21 1.73 13.09 -5.77
CA SER A 21 0.31 12.74 -5.72
C SER A 21 0.07 11.22 -5.74
N ILE A 22 0.83 10.48 -6.55
CA ILE A 22 0.72 9.01 -6.62
C ILE A 22 1.19 8.38 -5.30
N CYS A 23 2.34 8.81 -4.77
CA CYS A 23 2.83 8.31 -3.48
C CYS A 23 1.84 8.55 -2.34
N LEU A 24 1.24 9.74 -2.28
CA LEU A 24 0.23 10.08 -1.28
C LEU A 24 -1.03 9.21 -1.43
N TYR A 25 -1.53 9.06 -2.66
CA TYR A 25 -2.70 8.23 -2.93
C TYR A 25 -2.49 6.78 -2.49
N THR A 26 -1.34 6.18 -2.86
CA THR A 26 -0.98 4.82 -2.44
C THR A 26 -0.91 4.71 -0.92
N SER A 27 -0.28 5.67 -0.25
CA SER A 27 -0.13 5.68 1.21
C SER A 27 -1.47 5.73 1.94
N ILE A 28 -2.39 6.59 1.48
CA ILE A 28 -3.75 6.71 2.03
C ILE A 28 -4.50 5.40 1.83
N LYS A 29 -4.42 4.81 0.63
CA LYS A 29 -5.14 3.56 0.33
C LYS A 29 -4.63 2.39 1.18
N LEU A 30 -3.31 2.23 1.30
CA LEU A 30 -2.71 1.19 2.15
C LEU A 30 -3.06 1.38 3.63
N SER A 31 -3.09 2.62 4.11
CA SER A 31 -3.51 2.93 5.49
C SER A 31 -4.97 2.54 5.74
N LYS A 32 -5.85 2.78 4.77
CA LYS A 32 -7.26 2.35 4.85
C LYS A 32 -7.38 0.83 4.93
N VAL A 33 -6.65 0.08 4.09
CA VAL A 33 -6.65 -1.39 4.14
C VAL A 33 -6.11 -1.89 5.48
N LYS A 34 -5.02 -1.28 5.99
CA LYS A 34 -4.46 -1.59 7.32
C LYS A 34 -5.51 -1.46 8.43
N SER A 35 -6.24 -0.35 8.43
CA SER A 35 -7.32 -0.10 9.40
C SER A 35 -8.47 -1.10 9.26
N ASN A 36 -8.86 -1.43 8.02
CA ASN A 36 -9.91 -2.39 7.76
C ASN A 36 -9.56 -3.81 8.24
N ILE A 37 -8.32 -4.25 8.02
CA ILE A 37 -7.83 -5.55 8.51
C ILE A 37 -8.00 -5.65 10.03
N LEU A 38 -7.51 -4.66 10.78
CA LEU A 38 -7.59 -4.64 12.24
C LEU A 38 -9.04 -4.57 12.74
N LYS A 39 -9.93 -3.90 11.99
CA LYS A 39 -11.33 -3.77 12.38
C LYS A 39 -12.12 -5.07 12.17
N LYS A 40 -11.82 -5.82 11.11
CA LYS A 40 -12.58 -7.02 10.73
C LYS A 40 -12.03 -8.33 11.31
N ASN A 41 -10.74 -8.37 11.64
CA ASN A 41 -10.06 -9.58 12.08
C ASN A 41 -9.52 -9.35 13.50
N PRO A 42 -10.34 -9.56 14.55
CA PRO A 42 -9.95 -9.27 15.93
C PRO A 42 -8.81 -10.14 16.44
N GLU A 43 -8.50 -11.25 15.77
CA GLU A 43 -7.32 -12.07 16.06
C GLU A 43 -6.00 -11.42 15.63
N VAL A 44 -6.06 -10.40 14.77
CA VAL A 44 -4.88 -9.67 14.33
C VAL A 44 -4.58 -8.53 15.30
N HIS A 45 -3.48 -8.64 16.05
CA HIS A 45 -3.05 -7.59 16.98
C HIS A 45 -2.39 -6.41 16.26
N GLU A 46 -1.60 -6.70 15.22
CA GLU A 46 -0.88 -5.69 14.48
C GLU A 46 -0.72 -6.07 13.00
N VAL A 47 -0.70 -5.07 12.12
CA VAL A 47 -0.21 -5.21 10.75
C VAL A 47 1.20 -4.64 10.68
N VAL A 48 2.20 -5.52 10.63
CA VAL A 48 3.63 -5.22 10.62
C VAL A 48 4.04 -4.53 9.32
N SER A 49 3.56 -5.04 8.19
CA SER A 49 3.81 -4.42 6.88
C SER A 49 2.65 -4.68 5.92
N ILE A 50 2.48 -3.79 4.95
CA ILE A 50 1.51 -3.95 3.88
C ILE A 50 2.11 -3.43 2.58
N ASN A 51 1.92 -4.21 1.53
CA ASN A 51 2.31 -3.87 0.17
C ASN A 51 1.10 -4.04 -0.76
N SER A 52 1.12 -3.29 -1.84
CA SER A 52 0.21 -3.47 -2.97
C SER A 52 0.99 -3.89 -4.19
N SER A 53 0.45 -4.81 -4.96
CA SER A 53 1.00 -5.23 -6.26
C SER A 53 -0.09 -5.09 -7.33
N GLY A 54 0.29 -4.50 -8.46
CA GLY A 54 -0.58 -4.30 -9.61
C GLY A 54 0.27 -4.15 -10.87
N GLN A 55 -0.31 -4.45 -12.03
CA GLN A 55 0.35 -4.15 -13.29
C GLN A 55 0.30 -2.64 -13.57
N TRP A 56 1.21 -2.15 -14.42
CA TRP A 56 1.19 -0.76 -14.87
C TRP A 56 -0.16 -0.43 -15.53
N GLY A 57 -0.85 0.60 -15.00
CA GLY A 57 -2.20 0.98 -15.45
C GLY A 57 -3.35 0.26 -14.73
N GLU A 58 -3.07 -0.79 -13.95
CA GLU A 58 -4.02 -1.33 -12.99
C GLU A 58 -3.89 -0.58 -11.68
N TRP A 59 -5.02 -0.03 -11.20
CA TRP A 59 -4.96 0.90 -10.08
C TRP A 59 -4.50 0.21 -8.80
N PHE A 60 -4.93 -1.02 -8.48
CA PHE A 60 -4.29 -2.00 -7.59
C PHE A 60 -5.07 -3.32 -7.71
N SER A 61 -4.39 -4.45 -7.97
CA SER A 61 -5.09 -5.73 -8.18
C SER A 61 -5.01 -6.64 -6.96
N TYR A 62 -3.94 -6.54 -6.16
CA TYR A 62 -3.72 -7.40 -4.99
C TYR A 62 -2.98 -6.68 -3.86
N TYR A 63 -3.39 -6.95 -2.62
CA TYR A 63 -2.67 -6.54 -1.40
C TYR A 63 -1.98 -7.75 -0.78
N SER A 64 -0.82 -7.52 -0.17
CA SER A 64 -0.17 -8.48 0.71
C SER A 64 0.20 -7.79 2.01
N ALA A 65 -0.11 -8.42 3.13
CA ALA A 65 0.20 -7.88 4.45
C ALA A 65 0.91 -8.93 5.29
N VAL A 66 1.83 -8.48 6.13
CA VAL A 66 2.38 -9.28 7.23
C VAL A 66 1.69 -8.81 8.50
N VAL A 67 1.00 -9.74 9.15
CA VAL A 67 0.21 -9.49 10.35
C VAL A 67 0.73 -10.32 11.51
N GLU A 68 0.55 -9.83 12.73
CA GLU A 68 0.88 -10.56 13.96
C GLU A 68 -0.40 -11.12 14.59
N ILE A 69 -0.40 -12.42 14.80
CA ILE A 69 -1.48 -13.18 15.46
C ILE A 69 -0.80 -14.04 16.52
N ASP A 70 -1.18 -13.84 17.79
CA ASP A 70 -0.63 -14.60 18.93
C ASP A 70 0.91 -14.68 18.98
N GLY A 71 1.58 -13.56 18.71
CA GLY A 71 3.05 -13.46 18.74
C GLY A 71 3.76 -14.10 17.54
N SER A 72 3.01 -14.62 16.56
CA SER A 72 3.55 -15.18 15.31
C SER A 72 3.20 -14.29 14.12
N LYS A 73 4.14 -14.15 13.19
CA LYS A 73 3.94 -13.39 11.95
C LYS A 73 3.34 -14.28 10.85
N PHE A 74 2.32 -13.76 10.18
CA PHE A 74 1.65 -14.42 9.06
C PHE A 74 1.59 -13.49 7.86
N ARG A 75 1.85 -14.02 6.67
CA ARG A 75 1.54 -13.35 5.41
C ARG A 75 0.11 -13.68 5.02
N VAL A 76 -0.65 -12.62 4.72
CA VAL A 76 -2.04 -12.68 4.33
C VAL A 76 -2.26 -11.84 3.07
N TRP A 77 -3.31 -12.17 2.32
CA TRP A 77 -3.71 -11.46 1.09
C TRP A 77 -5.10 -10.86 1.30
N PRO A 78 -5.18 -9.66 1.89
CA PRO A 78 -6.46 -9.06 2.22
C PRO A 78 -7.12 -8.43 0.99
N SER A 79 -8.45 -8.37 1.00
CA SER A 79 -9.23 -7.50 0.10
C SER A 79 -9.02 -6.02 0.46
N GLU A 80 -9.47 -5.10 -0.41
CA GLU A 80 -9.48 -3.66 -0.09
C GLU A 80 -10.30 -3.34 1.17
N ASP A 81 -11.33 -4.14 1.43
CA ASP A 81 -12.20 -4.04 2.60
C ASP A 81 -11.64 -4.74 3.84
N GLY A 82 -10.42 -5.28 3.76
CA GLY A 82 -9.72 -5.91 4.88
C GLY A 82 -10.14 -7.35 5.19
N ASP A 83 -10.86 -8.01 4.28
CA ASP A 83 -11.20 -9.43 4.42
C ASP A 83 -9.97 -10.26 4.09
N ILE A 84 -9.52 -11.07 5.05
CA ILE A 84 -8.39 -11.97 4.86
C ILE A 84 -8.91 -13.28 4.25
N SER A 85 -8.35 -13.71 3.12
CA SER A 85 -8.61 -15.06 2.59
C SER A 85 -8.17 -16.13 3.60
N ASP A 86 -8.84 -17.28 3.64
CA ASP A 86 -8.50 -18.40 4.54
C ASP A 86 -7.04 -18.89 4.42
N TYR A 87 -6.35 -18.54 3.33
CA TYR A 87 -4.93 -18.79 3.15
C TYR A 87 -4.07 -17.80 3.94
N LYS A 88 -3.47 -18.28 5.04
CA LYS A 88 -2.45 -17.59 5.85
C LYS A 88 -1.15 -18.38 5.81
N GLU A 89 -0.04 -17.76 5.43
CA GLU A 89 1.28 -18.40 5.42
C GLU A 89 2.08 -17.94 6.64
N ARG A 90 2.46 -18.87 7.53
CA ARG A 90 3.32 -18.53 8.68
C ARG A 90 4.71 -18.16 8.18
N ILE A 91 5.23 -17.02 8.64
CA ILE A 91 6.58 -16.57 8.32
C ILE A 91 7.46 -16.84 9.54
N ASN A 92 8.44 -17.73 9.40
CA ASN A 92 9.50 -17.89 10.39
C ASN A 92 10.59 -16.87 10.04
N GLU A 93 10.74 -15.83 10.85
CA GLU A 93 11.95 -14.98 10.85
C GLU A 93 13.07 -15.64 11.65
#